data_AF-A0A6V8D8K2-F1
#
_entry.id   AF-A0A6V8D8K2-F1
#
_cell.length_a   1.000
_cell.length_b   1.000
_cell.length_c   1.000
_cell.angle_alpha   90.00
_cell.angle_beta   90.00
_cell.angle_gamma   90.00
#
_symmetry.space_group_name_H-M   'P 1'
#
loop_
_entity.id
_entity.type
_entity.pdbx_description
1 polymer ?
#
loop_
_entity_poly.entity_id
_entity_poly.type
_entity_poly.pdbx_seq_one_letter_code
_entity_poly.pdbx_strand_id
1 'polypeptide(L)'
;MRAIVLGRFQPFHNGHAFLLLAAAATFPEEPVMVAVGSAQSEWEPNNPWSAEDRTAMLHAWAKSIGIEVEVCSIEDINDPPNWVAHATKHHGKGTLVTSDQATLALYEEAGFPVHEVVLNDRERYEGWRVRQTAKMLSTVYDDDAVREVLGQTVPKPVIEWLIENDALFRLSTFETGVHAG
;
A
#
# COMPACT_ATOMS: atom_id res chain seq x y z
N MET A 1 14.49 3.23 17.61
CA MET A 1 13.61 2.05 17.42
C MET A 1 12.88 2.24 16.12
N ARG A 2 12.97 1.27 15.22
CA ARG A 2 12.48 1.40 13.85
C ARG A 2 10.99 1.14 13.70
N ALA A 3 10.29 1.98 12.93
CA ALA A 3 8.91 1.73 12.52
C ALA A 3 8.85 0.82 11.30
N ILE A 4 7.86 -0.08 11.30
CA ILE A 4 7.57 -1.01 10.21
C ILE A 4 6.14 -0.80 9.75
N VAL A 5 5.92 -0.49 8.48
CA VAL A 5 4.59 -0.42 7.88
C VAL A 5 4.45 -1.56 6.87
N LEU A 6 3.48 -2.45 7.11
CA LEU A 6 3.18 -3.58 6.24
C LEU A 6 1.90 -3.32 5.45
N GLY A 7 1.92 -3.57 4.15
CA GLY A 7 0.74 -3.45 3.31
C GLY A 7 0.95 -4.03 1.92
N ARG A 8 -0.16 -4.21 1.19
CA ARG A 8 -0.12 -4.65 -0.22
C ARG A 8 0.15 -3.49 -1.18
N PHE A 9 -0.25 -2.27 -0.82
CA PHE A 9 -0.06 -1.06 -1.64
C PHE A 9 -0.59 -1.18 -3.08
N GLN A 10 -1.81 -1.69 -3.27
CA GLN A 10 -2.45 -1.93 -4.59
C GLN A 10 -3.60 -0.92 -4.88
N PRO A 11 -3.33 0.35 -5.26
CA PRO A 11 -2.03 1.01 -5.35
C PRO A 11 -1.65 1.69 -4.02
N PHE A 12 -0.53 2.41 -3.97
CA PHE A 12 -0.26 3.36 -2.89
C PHE A 12 -1.32 4.48 -2.90
N HIS A 13 -1.85 4.88 -1.75
CA HIS A 13 -2.98 5.81 -1.64
C HIS A 13 -2.91 6.64 -0.34
N ASN A 14 -3.82 7.60 -0.15
CA ASN A 14 -3.76 8.56 0.95
C ASN A 14 -3.83 7.91 2.35
N GLY A 15 -4.54 6.79 2.50
CA GLY A 15 -4.49 5.99 3.73
C GLY A 15 -3.08 5.48 4.07
N HIS A 16 -2.33 4.97 3.08
CA HIS A 16 -0.93 4.57 3.27
C HIS A 16 -0.04 5.78 3.58
N ALA A 17 -0.21 6.89 2.86
CA ALA A 17 0.53 8.12 3.09
C ALA A 17 0.39 8.60 4.55
N PHE A 18 -0.84 8.61 5.07
CA PHE A 18 -1.12 8.96 6.45
C PHE A 18 -0.42 8.02 7.44
N LEU A 19 -0.49 6.71 7.21
CA LEU A 19 0.15 5.72 8.07
C LEU A 19 1.68 5.87 8.12
N LEU A 20 2.31 6.09 6.96
CA LEU A 20 3.77 6.29 6.88
C LEU A 20 4.20 7.61 7.53
N LEU A 21 3.42 8.68 7.38
CA LEU A 21 3.68 9.95 8.07
C LEU A 21 3.55 9.81 9.59
N ALA A 22 2.53 9.11 10.07
CA ALA A 22 2.37 8.82 11.49
C ALA A 22 3.54 7.97 12.03
N ALA A 23 3.94 6.93 11.29
CA ALA A 23 5.09 6.10 11.63
C ALA A 23 6.40 6.93 11.74
N ALA A 24 6.69 7.77 10.75
CA ALA A 24 7.89 8.61 10.73
C ALA A 24 7.87 9.67 11.86
N ALA A 25 6.70 10.21 12.21
CA ALA A 25 6.56 11.17 13.30
C ALA A 25 6.74 10.50 14.68
N THR A 26 6.21 9.30 14.86
CA THR A 26 6.29 8.56 16.13
C THR A 26 7.69 7.94 16.35
N PHE A 27 8.37 7.52 15.27
CA PHE A 27 9.67 6.85 15.32
C PHE A 27 10.71 7.55 14.41
N PRO A 28 11.16 8.77 14.74
CA PRO A 28 11.96 9.62 13.83
C PRO A 28 13.45 9.26 13.74
N GLU A 29 13.92 8.29 14.54
CA GLU A 29 15.36 7.98 14.66
C GLU A 29 15.94 7.24 13.44
N GLU A 30 15.10 6.50 12.69
CA GLU A 30 15.51 5.64 11.59
C GLU A 30 14.50 5.76 10.44
N PRO A 31 14.92 5.53 9.18
CA PRO A 31 13.99 5.42 8.05
C PRO A 31 12.89 4.37 8.30
N VAL A 32 11.66 4.68 7.90
CA VAL A 32 10.53 3.75 8.04
C VAL A 32 10.80 2.52 7.16
N MET A 33 10.75 1.32 7.74
CA MET A 33 10.74 0.08 6.95
C MET A 33 9.35 -0.11 6.35
N VAL A 34 9.25 -0.18 5.03
CA VAL A 34 8.00 -0.49 4.35
C VAL A 34 8.07 -1.89 3.77
N ALA A 35 7.24 -2.77 4.31
CA ALA A 35 7.11 -4.14 3.86
C ALA A 35 5.98 -4.25 2.83
N VAL A 36 6.35 -4.48 1.58
CA VAL A 36 5.40 -4.70 0.47
C VAL A 36 5.02 -6.19 0.46
N GLY A 37 3.84 -6.49 1.02
CA GLY A 37 3.28 -7.85 1.10
C GLY A 37 2.63 -8.31 -0.21
N SER A 38 2.33 -9.61 -0.30
CA SER A 38 1.88 -10.26 -1.54
C SER A 38 2.78 -9.89 -2.73
N ALA A 39 4.10 -9.95 -2.53
CA ALA A 39 5.08 -9.49 -3.50
C ALA A 39 5.00 -10.25 -4.83
N GLN A 40 4.66 -11.54 -4.78
CA GLN A 40 4.49 -12.43 -5.91
C GLN A 40 3.19 -12.21 -6.70
N SER A 41 2.22 -11.47 -6.13
CA SER A 41 0.92 -11.25 -6.77
C SER A 41 0.93 -9.99 -7.65
N GLU A 42 0.66 -10.18 -8.93
CA GLU A 42 0.60 -9.15 -9.96
C GLU A 42 -0.33 -9.58 -11.10
N TRP A 43 -0.75 -8.63 -11.95
CA TRP A 43 -1.64 -8.90 -13.10
C TRP A 43 -2.98 -9.58 -12.74
N GLU A 44 -3.56 -9.23 -11.60
CA GLU A 44 -4.86 -9.72 -11.15
C GLU A 44 -5.79 -8.57 -10.73
N PRO A 45 -7.13 -8.74 -10.73
CA PRO A 45 -8.07 -7.69 -10.32
C PRO A 45 -7.80 -7.10 -8.92
N ASN A 46 -7.33 -7.95 -8.00
CA ASN A 46 -6.99 -7.54 -6.66
C ASN A 46 -5.53 -7.08 -6.54
N ASN A 47 -4.63 -7.54 -7.41
CA ASN A 47 -3.21 -7.21 -7.46
C ASN A 47 -2.79 -6.72 -8.86
N PRO A 48 -3.17 -5.50 -9.28
CA PRO A 48 -2.92 -5.06 -10.66
C PRO A 48 -1.44 -4.78 -10.94
N TRP A 49 -0.70 -4.37 -9.91
CA TRP A 49 0.65 -3.82 -10.02
C TRP A 49 1.67 -4.74 -9.33
N SER A 50 2.86 -4.84 -9.92
CA SER A 50 3.95 -5.68 -9.40
C SER A 50 4.52 -5.13 -8.10
N ALA A 51 5.35 -5.91 -7.39
CA ALA A 51 6.08 -5.36 -6.23
C ALA A 51 6.97 -4.16 -6.60
N GLU A 52 7.55 -4.18 -7.81
CA GLU A 52 8.40 -3.12 -8.34
C GLU A 52 7.58 -1.85 -8.61
N ASP A 53 6.43 -1.97 -9.27
CA ASP A 53 5.52 -0.84 -9.54
C ASP A 53 5.09 -0.17 -8.23
N ARG A 54 4.67 -0.97 -7.25
CA ARG A 54 4.22 -0.49 -5.93
C ARG A 54 5.34 0.22 -5.17
N THR A 55 6.54 -0.32 -5.24
CA THR A 55 7.74 0.28 -4.67
C THR A 55 8.08 1.60 -5.37
N ALA A 56 7.94 1.68 -6.69
CA ALA A 56 8.15 2.91 -7.45
C ALA A 56 7.14 4.00 -7.10
N MET A 57 5.84 3.67 -6.99
CA MET A 57 4.81 4.59 -6.52
C MET A 57 5.12 5.13 -5.11
N LEU A 58 5.52 4.23 -4.20
CA LEU A 58 5.87 4.59 -2.82
C LEU A 58 7.08 5.52 -2.78
N HIS A 59 8.15 5.23 -3.53
CA HIS A 59 9.32 6.10 -3.60
C HIS A 59 9.03 7.44 -4.26
N ALA A 60 8.18 7.48 -5.29
CA ALA A 60 7.74 8.73 -5.92
C ALA A 60 7.04 9.64 -4.90
N TRP A 61 6.15 9.06 -4.09
CA TRP A 61 5.51 9.79 -2.99
C TRP A 61 6.50 10.20 -1.90
N ALA A 62 7.30 9.28 -1.36
CA ALA A 62 8.23 9.54 -0.27
C ALA A 62 9.24 10.65 -0.62
N LYS A 63 9.79 10.61 -1.84
CA LYS A 63 10.69 11.64 -2.38
C LYS A 63 10.01 13.01 -2.47
N SER A 64 8.73 13.06 -2.87
CA SER A 64 8.01 14.32 -3.04
C SER A 64 7.79 15.09 -1.74
N ILE A 65 7.76 14.39 -0.60
CA ILE A 65 7.54 14.99 0.73
C ILE A 65 8.79 14.99 1.61
N GLY A 66 9.91 14.44 1.11
CA GLY A 66 11.19 14.42 1.81
C GLY A 66 11.26 13.49 3.01
N ILE A 67 10.56 12.34 2.97
CA ILE A 67 10.71 11.30 3.99
C ILE A 67 11.63 10.18 3.50
N GLU A 68 12.42 9.63 4.42
CA GLU A 68 13.27 8.47 4.14
C GLU A 68 12.53 7.17 4.44
N VAL A 69 12.55 6.26 3.47
CA VAL A 69 11.94 4.94 3.55
C VAL A 69 12.91 3.91 3.00
N GLU A 70 12.96 2.75 3.64
CA GLU A 70 13.57 1.55 3.11
C GLU A 70 12.46 0.54 2.80
N VAL A 71 12.67 -0.30 1.79
CA VAL A 71 11.62 -1.20 1.30
C VAL A 71 12.13 -2.63 1.28
N CYS A 72 11.31 -3.56 1.76
CA CYS A 72 11.49 -4.99 1.52
C CYS A 72 10.19 -5.58 0.92
N SER A 73 10.33 -6.63 0.12
CA SER A 73 9.21 -7.38 -0.44
C SER A 73 9.03 -8.70 0.32
N ILE A 74 7.77 -9.08 0.55
CA ILE A 74 7.41 -10.30 1.30
C ILE A 74 6.39 -11.08 0.48
N GLU A 75 6.74 -12.31 0.12
CA GLU A 75 5.83 -13.25 -0.54
C GLU A 75 4.91 -13.94 0.47
N ASP A 76 3.68 -14.27 0.05
CA ASP A 76 2.74 -15.02 0.88
C ASP A 76 3.15 -16.50 1.00
N ILE A 77 3.11 -17.07 2.22
CA ILE A 77 3.53 -18.47 2.47
C ILE A 77 2.37 -19.43 2.72
N ASN A 78 1.11 -18.98 2.60
CA ASN A 78 -0.11 -19.78 2.86
C ASN A 78 -0.09 -20.55 4.20
N ASP A 79 0.62 -20.03 5.19
CA ASP A 79 0.81 -20.63 6.52
C ASP A 79 0.59 -19.54 7.59
N PRO A 80 -0.68 -19.25 7.95
CA PRO A 80 -1.01 -18.14 8.84
C PRO A 80 -0.29 -18.18 10.19
N PRO A 81 -0.16 -19.33 10.89
CA PRO A 81 0.58 -19.41 12.15
C PRO A 81 2.05 -18.96 12.07
N ASN A 82 2.69 -19.17 10.92
CA ASN A 82 4.10 -18.82 10.72
C ASN A 82 4.31 -17.49 9.98
N TRP A 83 3.23 -16.77 9.64
CA TRP A 83 3.29 -15.56 8.83
C TRP A 83 4.16 -14.47 9.45
N VAL A 84 3.97 -14.15 10.73
CA VAL A 84 4.73 -13.07 11.39
C VAL A 84 6.21 -13.42 11.49
N ALA A 85 6.52 -14.68 11.80
CA ALA A 85 7.90 -15.16 11.86
C ALA A 85 8.59 -15.12 10.49
N HIS A 86 7.84 -15.43 9.42
CA HIS A 86 8.30 -15.27 8.04
C HIS A 86 8.54 -13.80 7.70
N ALA A 87 7.54 -12.93 7.88
CA ALA A 87 7.63 -11.50 7.59
C ALA A 87 8.78 -10.82 8.35
N THR A 88 9.01 -11.20 9.62
CA THR A 88 10.10 -10.69 10.46
C THR A 88 11.49 -10.96 9.90
N LYS A 89 11.68 -12.03 9.12
CA LYS A 89 12.97 -12.31 8.46
C LYS A 89 13.29 -11.28 7.36
N HIS A 90 12.27 -10.60 6.84
CA HIS A 90 12.41 -9.59 5.79
C HIS A 90 12.47 -8.18 6.36
N HIS A 91 11.45 -7.77 7.10
CA HIS A 91 11.36 -6.40 7.63
C HIS A 91 12.20 -6.18 8.90
N GLY A 92 12.70 -7.26 9.51
CA GLY A 92 13.55 -7.19 10.70
C GLY A 92 12.79 -6.83 11.98
N LYS A 93 13.54 -6.35 12.98
CA LYS A 93 13.01 -5.95 14.29
C LYS A 93 12.56 -4.49 14.28
N GLY A 94 11.52 -4.18 15.04
CA GLY A 94 10.99 -2.83 15.18
C GLY A 94 9.62 -2.85 15.83
N THR A 95 8.84 -1.82 15.55
CA THR A 95 7.42 -1.72 15.94
C THR A 95 6.57 -1.70 14.68
N LEU A 96 5.62 -2.63 14.58
CA LEU A 96 4.62 -2.59 13.51
C LEU A 96 3.71 -1.39 13.75
N VAL A 97 3.63 -0.49 12.78
CA VAL A 97 2.68 0.63 12.76
C VAL A 97 1.58 0.27 11.77
N THR A 98 0.35 0.11 12.26
CA THR A 98 -0.78 -0.32 11.44
C THR A 98 -2.09 0.32 11.90
N SER A 99 -3.02 0.49 10.96
CA SER A 99 -4.42 0.78 11.24
C SER A 99 -5.33 -0.43 10.99
N ASP A 100 -4.78 -1.51 10.42
CA ASP A 100 -5.55 -2.70 10.08
C ASP A 100 -5.69 -3.63 11.27
N GLN A 101 -6.94 -3.88 11.69
CA GLN A 101 -7.25 -4.64 12.91
C GLN A 101 -6.84 -6.11 12.80
N ALA A 102 -6.97 -6.71 11.61
CA ALA A 102 -6.56 -8.09 11.39
C ALA A 102 -5.04 -8.23 11.49
N THR A 103 -4.30 -7.32 10.86
CA THR A 103 -2.83 -7.28 10.95
C THR A 103 -2.36 -6.97 12.36
N LEU A 104 -3.02 -6.04 13.06
CA LEU A 104 -2.74 -5.70 14.45
C LEU A 104 -2.87 -6.94 15.35
N ALA A 105 -4.03 -7.60 15.32
CA ALA A 105 -4.29 -8.78 16.14
C ALA A 105 -3.29 -9.92 15.84
N LEU A 106 -2.96 -10.14 14.56
CA LEU A 106 -2.01 -11.16 14.14
C LEU A 106 -0.59 -10.92 14.70
N TYR A 107 -0.13 -9.66 14.71
CA TYR A 107 1.20 -9.32 15.25
C TYR A 107 1.22 -9.30 16.78
N GLU A 108 0.14 -8.85 17.42
CA GLU A 108 -0.01 -8.91 18.87
C GLU A 108 -0.01 -10.36 19.39
N GLU A 109 -0.73 -11.26 18.72
CA GLU A 109 -0.75 -12.69 19.05
C GLU A 109 0.66 -13.32 18.96
N ALA A 110 1.47 -12.86 18.00
CA ALA A 110 2.86 -13.27 17.86
C ALA A 110 3.83 -12.59 18.87
N GLY A 111 3.33 -11.70 19.74
CA GLY A 111 4.13 -10.95 20.70
C GLY A 111 5.06 -9.91 20.09
N PHE A 112 4.79 -9.48 18.85
CA PHE A 112 5.58 -8.44 18.18
C PHE A 112 5.12 -7.05 18.66
N PRO A 113 6.02 -6.07 18.85
CA PRO A 113 5.61 -4.72 19.26
C PRO A 113 4.72 -4.06 18.19
N VAL A 114 3.54 -3.59 18.58
CA VAL A 114 2.59 -2.91 17.68
C VAL A 114 2.27 -1.50 18.19
N HIS A 115 2.08 -0.57 17.25
CA HIS A 115 1.56 0.77 17.47
C HIS A 115 0.36 0.98 16.56
N GLU A 116 -0.83 1.02 17.14
CA GLU A 116 -2.07 1.27 16.40
C GLU A 116 -2.17 2.74 16.00
N VAL A 117 -2.55 2.97 14.74
CA VAL A 117 -2.89 4.30 14.23
C VAL A 117 -4.36 4.32 13.81
N VAL A 118 -5.13 5.23 14.40
CA VAL A 118 -6.53 5.43 14.02
C VAL A 118 -6.59 6.23 12.73
N LEU A 119 -7.13 5.60 11.68
CA LEU A 119 -7.32 6.21 10.36
C LEU A 119 -8.74 6.79 10.27
N ASN A 120 -8.83 8.11 10.22
CA ASN A 120 -10.09 8.79 9.90
C ASN A 120 -10.48 8.51 8.44
N ASP A 121 -11.78 8.37 8.17
CA ASP A 121 -12.33 8.05 6.84
C ASP A 121 -11.77 6.77 6.21
N ARG A 122 -11.54 5.72 7.02
CA ARG A 122 -11.05 4.42 6.55
C ARG A 122 -11.84 3.89 5.35
N GLU A 123 -13.16 4.02 5.38
CA GLU A 123 -14.07 3.63 4.29
C GLU A 123 -13.76 4.32 2.95
N ARG A 124 -13.13 5.50 2.96
CA ARG A 124 -12.75 6.20 1.73
C ARG A 124 -11.42 5.70 1.17
N TYR A 125 -10.49 5.30 2.04
CA TYR A 125 -9.10 4.97 1.70
C TYR A 125 -8.83 3.47 1.68
N GLU A 126 -9.80 2.67 1.24
CA GLU A 126 -9.62 1.24 1.03
C GLU A 126 -9.12 0.97 -0.39
N GLY A 127 -8.06 0.17 -0.51
CA GLY A 127 -7.46 -0.14 -1.80
C GLY A 127 -8.45 -0.69 -2.83
N TRP A 128 -9.47 -1.45 -2.41
CA TRP A 128 -10.50 -1.94 -3.34
C TRP A 128 -11.32 -0.81 -3.97
N ARG A 129 -11.66 0.24 -3.22
CA ARG A 129 -12.39 1.42 -3.74
C ARG A 129 -11.52 2.22 -4.68
N VAL A 130 -10.26 2.43 -4.32
CA VAL A 130 -9.27 3.09 -5.19
C VAL A 130 -9.14 2.33 -6.51
N ARG A 131 -9.04 1.00 -6.48
CA ARG A 131 -9.00 0.17 -7.70
C ARG A 131 -10.28 0.26 -8.52
N GLN A 132 -11.46 0.31 -7.90
CA GLN A 132 -12.72 0.49 -8.64
C GLN A 132 -12.77 1.85 -9.36
N THR A 133 -12.42 2.94 -8.68
CA THR A 133 -12.34 4.27 -9.29
C THR A 133 -11.30 4.31 -10.41
N ALA A 134 -10.10 3.76 -10.17
CA ALA A 134 -9.05 3.64 -11.17
C ALA A 134 -9.49 2.80 -12.38
N LYS A 135 -10.25 1.72 -12.17
CA LYS A 135 -10.79 0.88 -13.24
C LYS A 135 -11.79 1.63 -14.09
N MET A 136 -12.67 2.45 -13.50
CA MET A 136 -13.58 3.32 -14.27
C MET A 136 -12.85 4.31 -15.18
N LEU A 137 -11.65 4.73 -14.77
CA LEU A 137 -10.79 5.65 -15.53
C LEU A 137 -9.84 4.94 -16.50
N SER A 138 -9.72 3.62 -16.44
CA SER A 138 -8.69 2.84 -17.16
C SER A 138 -8.76 2.90 -18.69
N THR A 139 -9.87 3.40 -19.24
CA THR A 139 -10.09 3.59 -20.68
C THR A 139 -10.34 5.05 -21.05
N VAL A 140 -10.19 5.97 -20.09
CA VAL A 140 -10.36 7.40 -20.27
C VAL A 140 -9.02 8.00 -20.69
N TYR A 141 -8.94 8.51 -21.92
CA TYR A 141 -7.76 9.20 -22.45
C TYR A 141 -7.78 10.70 -22.13
N ASP A 142 -7.97 11.03 -20.85
CA ASP A 142 -8.01 12.39 -20.32
C ASP A 142 -7.29 12.44 -18.98
N ASP A 143 -6.02 12.86 -19.01
CA ASP A 143 -5.16 12.90 -17.84
C ASP A 143 -5.67 13.88 -16.78
N ASP A 144 -6.35 14.96 -17.18
CA ASP A 144 -6.86 15.95 -16.24
C ASP A 144 -8.07 15.39 -15.47
N ALA A 145 -8.94 14.65 -16.16
CA ALA A 145 -10.01 13.90 -15.49
C ALA A 145 -9.45 12.84 -14.53
N VAL A 146 -8.38 12.13 -14.92
CA VAL A 146 -7.70 11.15 -14.05
C VAL A 146 -7.16 11.83 -12.79
N ARG A 147 -6.47 12.97 -12.94
CA ARG A 147 -5.92 13.75 -11.82
C ARG A 147 -7.01 14.25 -10.89
N GLU A 148 -8.11 14.78 -11.43
CA GLU A 148 -9.22 15.32 -10.62
C GLU A 148 -9.88 14.22 -9.78
N VAL A 149 -10.20 13.09 -10.41
CA VAL A 149 -10.94 12.01 -9.76
C VAL A 149 -10.06 11.23 -8.78
N LEU A 150 -8.85 10.82 -9.19
CA LEU A 150 -7.95 10.07 -8.29
C LEU A 150 -7.33 10.95 -7.20
N GLY A 151 -7.20 12.26 -7.42
CA GLY A 151 -6.65 13.19 -6.42
C GLY A 151 -7.41 13.19 -5.09
N GLN A 152 -8.66 12.71 -5.11
CA GLN A 152 -9.49 12.52 -3.92
C GLN A 152 -9.01 11.41 -2.98
N THR A 153 -8.22 10.45 -3.46
CA THR A 153 -7.82 9.25 -2.70
C THR A 153 -6.36 8.82 -2.90
N VAL A 154 -5.67 9.32 -3.92
CA VAL A 154 -4.31 8.94 -4.30
C VAL A 154 -3.40 10.18 -4.30
N PRO A 155 -2.16 10.11 -3.76
CA PRO A 155 -1.23 11.22 -3.82
C PRO A 155 -0.85 11.57 -5.26
N LYS A 156 -0.71 12.87 -5.54
CA LYS A 156 -0.32 13.36 -6.88
C LYS A 156 0.88 12.62 -7.50
N PRO A 157 2.02 12.40 -6.82
CA PRO A 157 3.15 11.68 -7.42
C PRO A 157 2.83 10.26 -7.87
N VAL A 158 1.89 9.59 -7.19
CA VAL A 158 1.44 8.24 -7.57
C VAL A 158 0.50 8.32 -8.77
N ILE A 159 -0.35 9.35 -8.86
CA ILE A 159 -1.18 9.59 -10.04
C ILE A 159 -0.31 9.85 -11.27
N GLU A 160 0.69 10.72 -11.16
CA GLU A 160 1.61 10.97 -12.27
C GLU A 160 2.34 9.68 -12.69
N TRP A 161 2.81 8.88 -11.73
CA TRP A 161 3.42 7.59 -12.03
C TRP A 161 2.45 6.65 -12.77
N LEU A 162 1.17 6.60 -12.35
CA LEU A 162 0.14 5.77 -12.99
C LEU A 162 -0.13 6.19 -14.44
N ILE A 163 -0.14 7.49 -14.73
CA ILE A 163 -0.34 8.05 -16.07
C ILE A 163 0.90 7.80 -16.95
N GLU A 164 2.08 8.16 -16.46
CA GLU A 164 3.35 8.07 -17.20
C GLU A 164 3.70 6.63 -17.62
N ASN A 165 3.25 5.64 -16.84
CA ASN A 165 3.52 4.22 -17.09
C ASN A 165 2.33 3.47 -17.73
N ASP A 166 1.28 4.19 -18.17
CA ASP A 166 0.03 3.61 -18.68
C ASP A 166 -0.53 2.50 -17.76
N ALA A 167 -0.32 2.66 -16.45
CA ALA A 167 -0.50 1.59 -15.49
C ALA A 167 -1.98 1.41 -15.11
N LEU A 168 -2.83 2.38 -15.45
CA LEU A 168 -4.29 2.28 -15.33
C LEU A 168 -4.87 1.35 -16.40
N PHE A 169 -4.32 1.31 -17.61
CA PHE A 169 -4.82 0.47 -18.71
C PHE A 169 -4.87 -1.00 -18.32
N ARG A 170 -3.95 -1.48 -17.47
CA ARG A 170 -3.95 -2.86 -16.94
C ARG A 170 -5.28 -3.24 -16.26
N LEU A 171 -5.96 -2.29 -15.63
CA LEU A 171 -7.26 -2.55 -14.99
C LEU A 171 -8.38 -2.84 -16.00
N SER A 172 -8.24 -2.33 -17.23
CA SER A 172 -9.19 -2.56 -18.32
C SER A 172 -9.13 -4.00 -18.86
N THR A 173 -7.99 -4.67 -18.71
CA THR A 173 -7.79 -6.04 -19.21
C THR A 173 -8.37 -7.10 -18.30
N PHE A 174 -8.75 -6.74 -17.06
CA PHE A 174 -9.37 -7.66 -16.12
C PHE A 174 -10.88 -7.72 -16.32
N GLU A 175 -11.41 -8.94 -16.45
CA GLU A 175 -12.84 -9.19 -16.61
C GLU A 175 -13.68 -8.38 -15.60
N THR A 176 -14.84 -7.91 -16.06
CA THR A 176 -15.85 -7.30 -15.19
C THR A 176 -16.57 -8.39 -14.41
N GLY A 177 -15.88 -9.02 -13.47
CA GLY A 177 -16.52 -9.84 -12.45
C GLY A 177 -17.30 -8.92 -11.51
N VAL A 178 -18.62 -8.93 -11.60
CA VAL A 178 -19.48 -8.37 -10.55
C VAL A 178 -19.28 -9.24 -9.31
N HIS A 179 -18.38 -8.84 -8.41
CA HIS A 179 -18.35 -9.42 -7.08
C HIS A 179 -19.55 -8.86 -6.32
N ALA A 180 -20.66 -9.58 -6.40
CA ALA A 180 -21.76 -9.44 -5.47
C ALA A 180 -21.28 -9.93 -4.09
N GLY A 181 -21.34 -9.02 -3.11
CA GLY A 181 -21.60 -9.29 -1.68
C GLY A 181 -20.68 -10.26 -0.95
#